data_AF-A0A6N6MQW6-F1
#
_entry.id   AF-A0A6N6MQW6-F1
#
_cell.length_a   1.000
_cell.length_b   1.000
_cell.length_c   1.000
_cell.angle_alpha   90.00
_cell.angle_beta   90.00
_cell.angle_gamma   90.00
#
_symmetry.space_group_name_H-M   'P 1'
#
loop_
_entity.id
_entity.type
_entity.pdbx_description
1 polymer ?
#
loop_
_entity_poly.entity_id
_entity_poly.type
_entity_poly.pdbx_seq_one_letter_code
_entity_poly.pdbx_strand_id
1 'polypeptide(L)'
;MIRVIKHVIVEPTPDRHARIARILATIQGAFPEATTDIVQGLLDDDLVVEVRLPLDRLDAWRSARGLWTDFNRADDTRRAQPHES
;
A
#
# COMPACT_ATOMS: atom_id res chain seq x y z
N MET A 1 -4.17 25.18 -4.14
CA MET A 1 -4.96 23.94 -3.93
C MET A 1 -4.25 23.11 -2.87
N ILE A 2 -4.92 22.82 -1.75
CA ILE A 2 -4.31 22.08 -0.63
C ILE A 2 -4.40 20.57 -0.93
N ARG A 3 -3.30 19.85 -0.70
CA ARG A 3 -3.23 18.39 -0.84
C ARG A 3 -2.78 17.76 0.47
N VAL A 4 -3.30 16.58 0.75
CA VAL A 4 -2.85 15.71 1.83
C VAL A 4 -1.87 14.68 1.28
N ILE A 5 -0.87 14.35 2.09
CA ILE A 5 0.09 13.29 1.81
C ILE A 5 -0.21 12.12 2.75
N LYS A 6 -0.23 10.92 2.20
CA LYS A 6 -0.40 9.66 2.94
C LYS A 6 0.72 8.71 2.60
N HIS A 7 1.30 8.12 3.63
CA HIS A 7 2.38 7.15 3.51
C HIS A 7 1.84 5.75 3.77
N VAL A 8 2.11 4.85 2.83
CA VAL A 8 1.88 3.41 3.00
C VAL A 8 3.25 2.75 3.08
N ILE A 9 3.62 2.28 4.27
CA ILE A 9 4.90 1.62 4.53
C ILE A 9 4.85 0.22 3.92
N VAL A 10 5.91 -0.16 3.22
CA VAL A 10 6.12 -1.48 2.63
C VAL A 10 7.37 -2.08 3.22
N GLU A 11 7.17 -3.12 4.02
CA GLU A 11 8.26 -3.83 4.69
C GLU A 11 9.20 -4.54 3.69
N PRO A 12 10.49 -4.66 4.04
CA PRO A 12 11.51 -5.31 3.21
C PRO A 12 11.33 -6.83 3.17
N THR A 13 10.41 -7.25 2.31
CA THR A 13 10.10 -8.66 2.04
C THR A 13 10.55 -9.06 0.64
N PRO A 14 10.81 -10.35 0.37
CA PRO A 14 11.17 -10.82 -0.98
C PRO A 14 10.13 -10.43 -2.05
N ASP A 15 8.85 -10.41 -1.67
CA ASP A 15 7.71 -10.07 -2.54
C ASP A 15 7.36 -8.58 -2.58
N ARG A 16 8.25 -7.70 -2.07
CA ARG A 16 8.02 -6.26 -1.92
C ARG A 16 7.53 -5.58 -3.20
N HIS A 17 8.09 -5.92 -4.36
CA HIS A 17 7.65 -5.34 -5.64
C HIS A 17 6.21 -5.71 -5.99
N ALA A 18 5.81 -6.98 -5.77
CA ALA A 18 4.44 -7.42 -5.98
C ALA A 18 3.48 -6.77 -4.97
N ARG A 19 3.94 -6.51 -3.74
CA ARG A 19 3.18 -5.77 -2.73
C ARG A 19 2.97 -4.31 -3.13
N ILE A 20 4.02 -3.62 -3.60
CA ILE A 20 3.94 -2.25 -4.12
C ILE A 20 2.94 -2.18 -5.28
N ALA A 21 3.01 -3.10 -6.26
CA ALA A 21 2.08 -3.10 -7.38
C ALA A 21 0.61 -3.24 -6.94
N ARG A 22 0.34 -4.10 -5.95
CA ARG A 22 -1.00 -4.26 -5.35
C ARG A 22 -1.47 -3.00 -4.64
N ILE A 23 -0.59 -2.35 -3.89
CA ILE A 23 -0.86 -1.08 -3.21
C ILE A 23 -1.24 0.00 -4.24
N LEU A 24 -0.42 0.17 -5.29
CA LEU A 24 -0.66 1.15 -6.35
C LEU A 24 -1.99 0.91 -7.06
N ALA A 25 -2.28 -0.34 -7.44
CA ALA A 25 -3.54 -0.69 -8.09
C ALA A 25 -4.76 -0.40 -7.19
N THR A 26 -4.65 -0.69 -5.89
CA THR A 26 -5.70 -0.44 -4.91
C THR A 26 -5.96 1.06 -4.74
N ILE A 27 -4.90 1.85 -4.60
CA ILE A 27 -4.99 3.32 -4.48
C ILE A 27 -5.59 3.92 -5.75
N GLN A 28 -5.08 3.54 -6.93
CA GLN A 28 -5.54 4.08 -8.20
C GLN A 28 -7.00 3.72 -8.50
N GLY A 29 -7.45 2.52 -8.09
CA GLY A 29 -8.84 2.09 -8.23
C GLY A 29 -9.80 2.87 -7.31
N ALA A 30 -9.36 3.23 -6.11
CA ALA A 30 -10.18 3.99 -5.15
C ALA A 30 -10.12 5.51 -5.37
N PHE A 31 -9.00 6.02 -5.86
CA PHE A 31 -8.72 7.43 -6.04
C PHE A 31 -7.98 7.68 -7.37
N PRO A 32 -8.71 7.72 -8.50
CA PRO A 32 -8.10 7.91 -9.82
C PRO A 32 -7.32 9.23 -9.97
N GLU A 33 -7.64 10.23 -9.16
CA GLU A 33 -6.97 11.53 -9.10
C GLU A 33 -5.69 11.54 -8.24
N ALA A 34 -5.39 10.44 -7.54
CA ALA A 34 -4.20 10.33 -6.73
C ALA A 34 -2.95 10.43 -7.60
N THR A 35 -1.91 11.10 -7.09
CA THR A 35 -0.55 10.89 -7.60
C THR A 35 0.23 10.06 -6.59
N THR A 36 0.99 9.09 -7.08
CA THR A 36 1.75 8.16 -6.26
C THR A 36 3.23 8.22 -6.59
N ASP A 37 4.06 8.11 -5.57
CA ASP A 37 5.52 8.03 -5.69
C ASP A 37 6.06 6.91 -4.80
N ILE A 38 7.21 6.34 -5.14
CA ILE A 38 7.90 5.34 -4.30
C ILE A 38 9.14 6.01 -3.75
N VAL A 39 9.16 6.23 -2.44
CA VAL A 39 10.27 6.91 -1.75
C VAL A 39 10.90 5.98 -0.73
N GLN A 40 12.17 6.23 -0.38
CA GLN A 40 12.81 5.54 0.73
C GLN A 40 12.15 5.94 2.05
N GLY A 41 11.94 4.95 2.92
CA GLY A 41 11.47 5.16 4.29
C GLY A 41 12.56 5.74 5.19
N LEU A 42 12.22 5.92 6.47
CA LEU A 42 13.17 6.39 7.48
C LEU A 42 14.23 5.32 7.84
N LEU A 43 13.91 4.05 7.61
CA LEU A 43 14.83 2.93 7.75
C LEU A 43 15.36 2.55 6.36
N ASP A 44 16.64 2.18 6.28
CA ASP A 44 17.37 1.99 5.01
C ASP A 44 16.70 1.00 4.03
N ASP A 45 16.00 0.00 4.56
CA ASP A 45 15.39 -1.07 3.76
C ASP A 45 13.88 -0.86 3.49
N ASP A 46 13.26 0.13 4.14
CA ASP A 46 11.84 0.40 3.99
C ASP A 46 11.56 1.20 2.71
N LEU A 47 10.52 0.81 1.99
CA LEU A 47 9.95 1.61 0.93
C LEU A 47 8.60 2.16 1.37
N VAL A 48 8.31 3.38 0.96
CA VAL A 48 7.05 4.04 1.25
C VAL A 48 6.39 4.40 -0.07
N VAL A 49 5.14 3.98 -0.24
CA VAL A 49 4.28 4.53 -1.28
C VAL A 49 3.70 5.84 -0.74
N GLU A 50 4.14 6.95 -1.30
CA GLU A 50 3.61 8.28 -1.01
C GLU A 50 2.42 8.56 -1.92
N VAL A 51 1.27 8.87 -1.33
CA VAL A 51 0.02 9.17 -2.02
C VAL A 51 -0.36 10.62 -1.77
N ARG A 52 -0.54 11.40 -2.84
CA ARG A 52 -0.94 12.80 -2.76
C ARG A 52 -2.37 12.95 -3.28
N LEU A 53 -3.24 13.51 -2.46
CA LEU A 53 -4.67 13.64 -2.74
C LEU A 53 -5.17 15.05 -2.42
N PRO A 54 -6.23 15.54 -3.09
CA PRO A 54 -6.97 16.72 -2.64
C PRO A 54 -7.48 16.57 -1.18
N LEU A 55 -7.51 17.67 -0.42
CA LEU A 55 -7.89 17.66 1.00
C LEU A 55 -9.31 17.12 1.27
N ASP A 56 -10.25 17.40 0.38
CA ASP A 56 -11.64 16.92 0.42
C ASP A 56 -11.76 15.38 0.32
N ARG A 57 -10.69 14.68 -0.08
CA ARG A 57 -10.62 13.21 -0.08
C ARG A 57 -10.15 12.61 1.23
N LEU A 58 -9.83 13.40 2.25
CA LEU A 58 -9.28 12.90 3.50
C LEU A 58 -10.22 11.90 4.21
N ASP A 59 -11.51 12.17 4.25
CA ASP A 59 -12.47 11.27 4.92
C ASP A 59 -12.77 10.02 4.09
N ALA A 60 -12.78 10.16 2.77
CA ALA A 60 -12.87 9.02 1.85
C ALA A 60 -11.64 8.10 2.01
N TRP A 61 -10.43 8.66 2.12
CA TRP A 61 -9.20 7.92 2.41
C TRP A 61 -9.31 7.13 3.72
N ARG A 62 -9.78 7.77 4.81
CA ARG A 62 -9.95 7.11 6.11
C ARG A 62 -10.91 5.92 6.00
N SER A 63 -12.02 6.10 5.29
CA SER A 63 -13.03 5.07 5.09
C SER A 63 -12.48 3.90 4.26
N ALA A 64 -11.80 4.19 3.14
CA ALA A 64 -11.18 3.20 2.28
C ALA A 64 -10.08 2.40 3.00
N ARG A 65 -9.23 3.08 3.79
CA ARG A 65 -8.18 2.43 4.59
C ARG A 65 -8.75 1.41 5.58
N GLY A 66 -9.94 1.65 6.14
CA GLY A 66 -10.61 0.67 7.02
C GLY A 66 -10.98 -0.63 6.31
N LEU A 67 -11.20 -0.59 4.99
CA LEU A 67 -11.55 -1.73 4.14
C LEU A 67 -10.32 -2.44 3.56
N TRP A 68 -9.19 -1.74 3.47
CA TRP A 68 -7.90 -2.31 3.09
C TRP A 68 -7.29 -3.05 4.28
N THR A 69 -7.96 -4.12 4.72
CA THR A 69 -7.44 -4.99 5.78
C THR A 69 -6.17 -5.65 5.28
N ASP A 70 -5.04 -5.28 5.89
CA ASP A 70 -3.71 -5.83 5.67
C ASP A 70 -3.39 -6.19 4.22
N PHE A 71 -2.64 -5.33 3.52
CA PHE A 71 -1.91 -5.73 2.31
C PHE A 71 -1.04 -7.01 2.54
N ASN A 72 -0.85 -7.44 3.79
CA ASN A 72 -0.22 -8.68 4.25
C ASN A 72 -1.03 -9.97 4.00
N ARG A 73 -2.37 -9.93 3.85
CA ARG A 73 -3.18 -11.18 3.92
C ARG A 73 -3.04 -12.12 2.71
N ALA A 74 -2.39 -11.70 1.63
CA ALA A 74 -2.24 -12.52 0.43
C ALA A 74 -1.12 -13.58 0.50
N ASP A 75 -0.31 -13.61 1.56
CA ASP A 75 0.85 -14.53 1.66
C ASP A 75 0.62 -15.78 2.53
N ASP A 76 -0.35 -15.76 3.45
CA ASP A 76 -0.53 -16.88 4.40
C ASP A 76 -1.07 -18.16 3.73
N THR A 77 -1.79 -18.02 2.61
CA THR A 77 -2.35 -19.19 1.89
C THR A 77 -1.33 -19.98 1.07
N ARG A 78 -0.07 -19.52 0.92
CA ARG A 78 0.96 -20.25 0.16
C ARG A 78 1.97 -21.00 1.06
N ARG A 79 2.05 -20.70 2.36
CA ARG A 79 2.88 -21.46 3.33
C ARG A 79 2.21 -22.71 3.89
N ALA A 80 0.91 -22.90 3.68
CA ALA A 80 0.14 -24.02 4.21
C ALA A 80 0.09 -25.26 3.28
N GLN A 81 1.11 -25.49 2.44
CA GLN A 81 1.28 -26.82 1.85
C GLN A 81 2.19 -27.65 2.76
N PRO A 82 1.69 -28.71 3.42
CA PRO A 82 2.55 -29.63 4.12
C PRO A 82 3.43 -30.33 3.09
N HIS A 83 4.73 -30.38 3.36
CA HIS A 83 5.64 -31.29 2.68
C HIS A 83 5.10 -32.72 2.82
N GLU A 84 4.56 -33.28 1.74
CA GLU A 84 4.35 -34.71 1.62
C GLU A 84 5.31 -35.31 0.59
N SER A 85 5.97 -36.37 1.07
CA SER A 85 6.82 -37.38 0.43
C SER A 85 8.29 -37.04 0.20
#